data_AF-A0A5N5QC02-F1
#
_entry.id   AF-A0A5N5QC02-F1
#
_cell.length_a   1.000
_cell.length_b   1.000
_cell.length_c   1.000
_cell.angle_alpha   90.00
_cell.angle_beta   90.00
_cell.angle_gamma   90.00
#
_symmetry.space_group_name_H-M   'P 1'
#
loop_
_entity.id
_entity.type
_entity.pdbx_description
1 polymer ?
#
loop_
_entity_poly.entity_id
_entity_poly.type
_entity_poly.pdbx_seq_one_letter_code
_entity_poly.pdbx_strand_id
1 'polypeptide(L)'
;MSSRLLASFRSLSLNVPRQSFVRSLATVSDPPKGSTSGGESRDESTITEYKWQTRPPRKPTAKERATPGRVHLDAKTPLGFLRPHLAVEVNPNHGLYGFFRKTQDDVTGVPYYETLEAMDKVDDYSGRAWLASELRRKSFKDLHTLWYVLARERNLLATQAQEAHRLGFDIKLFSNTFRRDMRCRKSMARIKQVLNERRLAYDQAVHLHKCGVTGEQIEAADAKAAARAEAEKARQAAAKGGMLEDMGESRVRPHP
;
A
#
# COMPACT_ATOMS: atom_id res chain seq x y z
N MET A 1 23.61 23.62 -30.22
CA MET A 1 22.19 24.03 -30.36
C MET A 1 21.35 22.76 -30.42
N SER A 2 20.73 22.38 -29.31
CA SER A 2 20.06 21.08 -29.16
C SER A 2 18.56 21.21 -29.40
N SER A 3 18.05 20.59 -30.46
CA SER A 3 16.62 20.39 -30.68
C SER A 3 16.25 18.97 -30.26
N ARG A 4 15.43 18.85 -29.20
CA ARG A 4 14.85 17.58 -28.74
C ARG A 4 13.48 17.42 -29.39
N LEU A 5 13.35 16.48 -30.32
CA LEU A 5 12.05 16.07 -30.85
C LEU A 5 11.36 15.15 -29.83
N LEU A 6 10.28 15.66 -29.22
CA LEU A 6 9.36 14.90 -28.39
C LEU A 6 8.34 14.19 -29.30
N ALA A 7 8.43 12.86 -29.39
CA ALA A 7 7.39 12.05 -30.02
C ALA A 7 6.19 11.93 -29.06
N SER A 8 5.09 12.55 -29.45
CA SER A 8 3.81 12.56 -28.75
C SER A 8 3.03 11.27 -29.05
N PHE A 9 2.87 10.39 -28.05
CA PHE A 9 1.93 9.28 -28.11
C PHE A 9 0.52 9.78 -27.75
N ARG A 10 -0.30 10.05 -28.77
CA ARG A 10 -1.72 10.39 -28.59
C ARG A 10 -2.51 9.09 -28.41
N SER A 11 -2.79 8.71 -27.17
CA SER A 11 -3.75 7.63 -26.87
C SER A 11 -5.17 8.16 -27.12
N LEU A 12 -5.95 7.45 -27.93
CA LEU A 12 -7.38 7.69 -28.10
C LEU A 12 -8.11 7.37 -26.77
N SER A 13 -8.34 8.41 -25.97
CA SER A 13 -9.16 8.34 -24.75
C SER A 13 -10.60 8.68 -25.15
N LEU A 14 -11.50 7.70 -25.07
CA LEU A 14 -12.93 7.96 -25.11
C LEU A 14 -13.32 8.67 -23.81
N ASN A 15 -13.73 9.92 -23.96
CA ASN A 15 -14.09 10.85 -22.91
C ASN A 15 -15.43 10.43 -22.29
N VAL A 16 -15.41 9.81 -21.11
CA VAL A 16 -16.61 9.51 -20.32
C VAL A 16 -16.73 10.54 -19.20
N PRO A 17 -17.78 11.37 -19.15
CA PRO A 17 -17.94 12.37 -18.11
C PRO A 17 -18.20 11.70 -16.75
N ARG A 18 -17.40 12.07 -15.75
CA ARG A 18 -17.61 11.72 -14.34
C ARG A 18 -18.84 12.44 -13.81
N GLN A 19 -19.97 11.72 -13.69
CA GLN A 19 -21.08 12.19 -12.86
C GLN A 19 -20.71 12.05 -11.38
N SER A 20 -20.73 13.17 -10.66
CA SER A 20 -20.63 13.23 -9.21
C SER A 20 -21.90 12.68 -8.57
N PHE A 21 -21.89 11.41 -8.17
CA PHE A 21 -22.92 10.84 -7.30
C PHE A 21 -22.72 11.34 -5.87
N VAL A 22 -23.39 12.43 -5.54
CA VAL A 22 -23.62 12.86 -4.16
C VAL A 22 -24.70 11.92 -3.61
N ARG A 23 -24.30 10.82 -2.95
CA ARG A 23 -25.24 9.91 -2.31
C ARG A 23 -25.70 10.54 -1.00
N SER A 24 -26.87 11.15 -1.03
CA SER A 24 -27.60 11.60 0.15
C SER A 24 -27.84 10.41 1.10
N LEU A 25 -27.58 10.64 2.38
CA LEU A 25 -27.93 9.75 3.47
C LEU A 25 -29.46 9.76 3.63
N ALA A 26 -30.12 8.70 3.18
CA ALA A 26 -31.50 8.42 3.56
C ALA A 26 -31.51 7.68 4.90
N THR A 27 -32.02 8.34 5.93
CA THR A 27 -32.38 7.77 7.23
C THR A 27 -33.64 6.91 7.07
N VAL A 28 -33.49 5.58 7.12
CA VAL A 28 -34.63 4.68 7.29
C VAL A 28 -34.87 4.52 8.80
N SER A 29 -35.84 5.27 9.32
CA SER A 29 -36.59 4.90 10.52
C SER A 29 -37.95 4.41 10.05
N ASP A 30 -38.25 3.14 10.28
CA ASP A 30 -39.39 2.69 11.11
C ASP A 30 -39.52 1.15 11.00
N PRO A 31 -39.52 0.39 12.12
CA PRO A 31 -39.83 -1.03 12.11
C PRO A 31 -41.35 -1.27 12.02
N PRO A 32 -41.80 -2.37 11.38
CA PRO A 32 -43.22 -2.66 11.21
C PRO A 32 -43.91 -3.03 12.53
N LYS A 33 -45.10 -2.46 12.77
CA LYS A 33 -45.98 -2.82 13.88
C LYS A 33 -46.58 -4.21 13.64
N GLY A 34 -46.43 -5.10 14.62
CA GLY A 34 -47.01 -6.44 14.60
C GLY A 34 -48.54 -6.42 14.70
N SER A 35 -49.19 -7.29 13.94
CA SER A 35 -50.60 -7.65 14.10
C SER A 35 -50.68 -9.13 14.50
N THR A 36 -51.44 -9.40 15.55
CA THR A 36 -51.71 -10.71 16.15
C THR A 36 -52.94 -11.34 15.53
N SER A 37 -52.84 -12.58 15.02
CA SER A 37 -53.96 -13.53 14.95
C SER A 37 -53.50 -14.94 14.53
N GLY A 38 -53.99 -15.97 15.22
CA GLY A 38 -54.15 -17.32 14.68
C GLY A 38 -52.98 -18.27 14.94
N GLY A 39 -53.19 -19.23 15.85
CA GLY A 39 -52.20 -20.25 16.18
C GLY A 39 -52.14 -21.40 15.18
N GLU A 40 -50.97 -22.01 15.07
CA GLU A 40 -50.81 -23.42 14.70
C GLU A 40 -49.44 -23.91 15.21
N SER A 41 -49.45 -25.09 15.83
CA SER A 41 -48.32 -25.73 16.50
C SER A 41 -47.24 -26.20 15.53
N ARG A 42 -46.00 -25.73 15.70
CA ARG A 42 -44.79 -26.40 15.20
C ARG A 42 -43.66 -26.28 16.21
N ASP A 43 -43.08 -27.42 16.55
CA ASP A 43 -41.87 -27.57 17.34
C ASP A 43 -40.70 -26.82 16.67
N GLU A 44 -40.19 -25.77 17.29
CA GLU A 44 -38.88 -25.22 16.98
C GLU A 44 -38.07 -25.00 18.26
N SER A 45 -37.01 -25.79 18.34
CA SER A 45 -35.85 -25.66 19.22
C SER A 45 -35.54 -24.21 19.62
N THR A 46 -35.47 -23.98 20.95
CA THR A 46 -34.81 -22.90 21.68
C THR A 46 -34.16 -21.83 20.80
N ILE A 47 -34.96 -20.91 20.25
CA ILE A 47 -34.43 -19.66 19.68
C ILE A 47 -33.97 -18.83 20.88
N THR A 48 -32.66 -18.83 21.13
CA THR A 48 -31.99 -17.88 22.02
C THR A 48 -32.38 -16.47 21.58
N GLU A 49 -33.22 -15.81 22.36
CA GLU A 49 -33.60 -14.43 22.15
C GLU A 49 -32.36 -13.54 22.34
N TYR A 50 -31.69 -13.18 21.24
CA TYR A 50 -30.59 -12.23 21.26
C TYR A 50 -31.15 -10.84 21.59
N LYS A 51 -31.18 -10.52 22.88
CA LYS A 51 -31.48 -9.18 23.38
C LYS A 51 -30.35 -8.24 22.95
N TRP A 52 -30.55 -7.53 21.84
CA TRP A 52 -29.63 -6.50 21.39
C TRP A 52 -29.37 -5.51 22.52
N GLN A 53 -28.12 -5.42 22.98
CA GLN A 53 -27.71 -4.33 23.86
C GLN A 53 -27.90 -3.02 23.09
N THR A 54 -28.67 -2.09 23.66
CA THR A 54 -28.83 -0.75 23.10
C THR A 54 -27.46 -0.14 22.89
N ARG A 55 -27.18 0.34 21.67
CA ARG A 55 -25.89 0.93 21.33
C ARG A 55 -25.59 2.05 22.33
N PRO A 56 -24.42 2.07 22.99
CA PRO A 56 -24.06 3.19 23.84
C PRO A 56 -24.10 4.48 23.00
N PRO A 57 -24.49 5.63 23.59
CA PRO A 57 -24.61 6.88 22.86
C PRO A 57 -23.32 7.17 22.12
N ARG A 58 -23.45 7.60 20.85
CA ARG A 58 -22.29 7.97 20.02
C ARG A 58 -21.51 9.04 20.77
N LYS A 59 -20.20 8.85 20.92
CA LYS A 59 -19.32 9.90 21.46
C LYS A 59 -19.51 11.17 20.60
N PRO A 60 -19.55 12.37 21.21
CA PRO A 60 -19.72 13.61 20.48
C PRO A 60 -18.67 13.72 19.38
N THR A 61 -19.07 14.28 18.24
CA THR A 61 -18.19 14.46 17.09
C THR A 61 -16.97 15.31 17.49
N ALA A 62 -15.85 15.21 16.76
CA ALA A 62 -14.65 16.00 17.07
C ALA A 62 -14.90 17.53 17.12
N LYS A 63 -16.01 17.99 16.52
CA LYS A 63 -16.49 19.37 16.51
C LYS A 63 -17.28 19.75 17.78
N GLU A 64 -17.90 18.77 18.43
CA GLU A 64 -18.71 18.93 19.66
C GLU A 64 -17.92 18.61 20.93
N ARG A 65 -16.78 17.93 20.82
CA ARG A 65 -15.81 17.93 21.91
C ARG A 65 -15.31 19.35 22.06
N ALA A 66 -15.59 19.96 23.20
CA ALA A 66 -14.89 21.16 23.61
C ALA A 66 -13.39 20.86 23.48
N THR A 67 -12.73 21.48 22.51
CA THR A 67 -11.27 21.53 22.49
C THR A 67 -10.90 22.15 23.83
N PRO A 68 -10.21 21.45 24.74
CA PRO A 68 -9.74 22.11 25.95
C PRO A 68 -8.99 23.36 25.49
N GLY A 69 -9.38 24.51 26.04
CA GLY A 69 -8.74 25.78 25.72
C GLY A 69 -7.23 25.59 25.76
N ARG A 70 -6.54 26.16 24.76
CA ARG A 70 -5.08 26.16 24.59
C ARG A 70 -4.41 25.92 25.94
N VAL A 71 -3.79 24.74 26.08
CA VAL A 71 -3.11 24.33 27.31
C VAL A 71 -2.17 25.46 27.71
N HIS A 72 -2.31 25.97 28.94
CA HIS A 72 -1.52 27.08 29.48
C HIS A 72 -0.04 26.79 29.21
N LEU A 73 0.74 27.78 28.75
CA LEU A 73 2.18 27.59 28.49
C LEU A 73 2.95 27.17 29.77
N ASP A 74 2.38 27.45 30.95
CA ASP A 74 2.90 27.04 32.27
C ASP A 74 2.29 25.74 32.82
N ALA A 75 1.40 25.08 32.07
CA ALA A 75 1.01 23.72 32.42
C ALA A 75 2.24 22.83 32.19
N LYS A 76 2.95 22.49 33.27
CA LYS A 76 4.03 21.50 33.30
C LYS A 76 3.50 20.21 32.68
N THR A 77 3.65 20.08 31.37
CA THR A 77 3.32 18.87 30.64
C THR A 77 4.37 17.87 31.09
N PRO A 78 3.99 16.79 31.80
CA PRO A 78 4.99 15.93 32.41
C PRO A 78 5.77 15.21 31.33
N LEU A 79 7.09 15.18 31.52
CA LEU A 79 8.05 14.43 30.72
C LEU A 79 7.58 12.97 30.59
N GLY A 80 7.25 12.57 29.37
CA GLY A 80 6.88 11.19 29.08
C GLY A 80 8.13 10.33 28.89
N PHE A 81 8.38 9.43 29.85
CA PHE A 81 8.51 7.98 29.69
C PHE A 81 8.44 7.40 31.12
N LEU A 82 7.30 6.79 31.47
CA LEU A 82 6.92 6.31 32.81
C LEU A 82 6.64 7.44 33.83
N ARG A 83 5.42 7.45 34.38
CA ARG A 83 5.12 8.10 35.65
C ARG A 83 5.28 7.04 36.75
N PRO A 84 6.50 6.75 37.25
CA PRO A 84 6.67 5.71 38.28
C PRO A 84 5.83 6.01 39.52
N HIS A 85 5.58 7.30 39.80
CA HIS A 85 4.69 7.76 40.87
C HIS A 85 3.23 7.32 40.73
N LEU A 86 2.78 6.96 39.52
CA LEU A 86 1.39 6.55 39.28
C LEU A 86 1.19 5.04 39.48
N ALA A 87 2.28 4.26 39.58
CA ALA A 87 2.27 2.81 39.80
C ALA A 87 1.26 2.04 38.92
N VAL A 88 1.05 2.49 37.67
CA VAL A 88 0.12 1.83 36.74
C VAL A 88 0.85 0.70 36.04
N GLU A 89 0.39 -0.53 36.27
CA GLU A 89 0.90 -1.71 35.58
C GLU A 89 0.55 -1.64 34.08
N VAL A 90 1.57 -1.76 33.22
CA VAL A 90 1.40 -1.79 31.77
C VAL A 90 1.27 -3.24 31.32
N ASN A 91 0.21 -3.55 30.57
CA ASN A 91 0.03 -4.88 30.01
C ASN A 91 1.20 -5.20 29.03
N PRO A 92 1.95 -6.29 29.20
CA PRO A 92 3.05 -6.64 28.31
C PRO A 92 2.60 -6.97 26.88
N ASN A 93 1.36 -7.42 26.68
CA ASN A 93 0.76 -7.68 25.37
C ASN A 93 -0.11 -6.51 24.88
N HIS A 94 0.44 -5.29 24.94
CA HIS A 94 -0.26 -4.11 24.46
C HIS A 94 -0.08 -3.92 22.95
N GLY A 95 -1.16 -3.63 22.21
CA GLY A 95 -1.11 -3.44 20.75
C GLY A 95 -0.25 -2.26 20.30
N LEU A 96 -0.05 -1.24 21.15
CA LEU A 96 0.82 -0.10 20.85
C LEU A 96 2.30 -0.49 20.73
N TYR A 97 2.71 -1.62 21.32
CA TYR A 97 4.07 -2.10 21.13
C TYR A 97 4.42 -2.41 19.67
N GLY A 98 3.42 -2.54 18.79
CA GLY A 98 3.62 -2.68 17.35
C GLY A 98 4.18 -1.45 16.64
N PHE A 99 4.24 -0.27 17.29
CA PHE A 99 4.86 0.94 16.74
C PHE A 99 6.36 1.06 17.06
N PHE A 100 6.87 0.22 17.95
CA PHE A 100 8.25 0.24 18.40
C PHE A 100 8.98 -1.00 17.89
N ARG A 101 10.30 -0.90 17.68
CA ARG A 101 11.10 -2.01 17.17
C ARG A 101 11.35 -2.98 18.32
N LYS A 102 10.92 -4.24 18.17
CA LYS A 102 11.19 -5.29 19.17
C LYS A 102 12.61 -5.80 18.97
N THR A 103 13.45 -5.62 19.98
CA THR A 103 14.82 -6.14 20.04
C THR A 103 14.91 -7.18 21.17
N GLN A 104 15.82 -8.13 21.04
CA GLN A 104 16.22 -9.03 22.12
C GLN A 104 17.72 -8.86 22.36
N ASP A 105 18.11 -8.75 23.62
CA ASP A 105 19.53 -8.79 23.99
C ASP A 105 19.99 -10.24 24.06
N ASP A 106 21.16 -10.54 23.47
CA ASP A 106 21.71 -11.90 23.41
C ASP A 106 22.00 -12.48 24.80
N VAL A 107 22.30 -11.61 25.78
CA VAL A 107 22.68 -12.00 27.14
C VAL A 107 21.45 -12.33 28.00
N THR A 108 20.42 -11.48 27.97
CA THR A 108 19.26 -11.60 28.88
C THR A 108 18.09 -12.33 28.21
N GLY A 109 18.00 -12.33 26.88
CA GLY A 109 16.90 -12.92 26.12
C GLY A 109 15.54 -12.22 26.29
N VAL A 110 15.47 -11.22 27.18
CA VAL A 110 14.25 -10.45 27.46
C VAL A 110 14.01 -9.48 26.30
N PRO A 111 12.82 -9.50 25.68
CA PRO A 111 12.51 -8.57 24.62
C PRO A 111 12.25 -7.17 25.18
N TYR A 112 12.91 -6.17 24.60
CA TYR A 112 12.62 -4.76 24.86
C TYR A 112 12.21 -4.06 23.57
N TYR A 113 11.61 -2.90 23.72
CA TYR A 113 11.08 -2.11 22.62
C TYR A 113 11.88 -0.82 22.48
N GLU A 114 12.54 -0.68 21.34
CA GLU A 114 13.31 0.51 20.99
C GLU A 114 12.43 1.53 20.26
N THR A 115 12.46 2.77 20.76
CA THR A 115 11.88 3.93 20.07
C THR A 115 12.82 4.41 18.96
N LEU A 116 14.08 4.65 19.34
CA LEU A 116 15.27 4.96 18.52
C LEU A 116 15.99 3.69 18.04
N GLU A 117 16.05 3.39 16.74
CA GLU A 117 17.03 2.40 16.26
C GLU A 117 18.45 2.96 16.39
N ALA A 118 19.32 2.21 17.07
CA ALA A 118 20.73 2.56 17.25
C ALA A 118 21.53 2.52 15.94
N MET A 119 22.61 3.31 15.90
CA MET A 119 23.43 3.53 14.70
C MET A 119 24.11 2.25 14.21
N ASP A 120 24.51 1.37 15.12
CA ASP A 120 25.26 0.17 14.76
C ASP A 120 24.39 -0.89 14.06
N LYS A 121 23.06 -0.78 14.15
CA LYS A 121 22.10 -1.64 13.43
C LYS A 121 21.71 -1.07 12.05
N VAL A 122 22.32 0.04 11.66
CA VAL A 122 21.98 0.78 10.44
C VAL A 122 22.55 0.09 9.19
N ASP A 123 23.61 -0.72 9.33
CA ASP A 123 24.29 -1.37 8.20
C ASP A 123 23.69 -2.70 7.75
N ASP A 124 22.47 -3.03 8.19
CA ASP A 124 21.67 -4.07 7.56
C ASP A 124 21.18 -3.60 6.17
N TYR A 125 22.08 -3.57 5.19
CA TYR A 125 21.80 -3.39 3.76
C TYR A 125 20.99 -4.55 3.15
N SER A 126 20.66 -5.57 3.95
CA SER A 126 20.12 -6.87 3.53
C SER A 126 18.74 -6.81 2.82
N GLY A 127 17.95 -5.74 3.00
CA GLY A 127 16.58 -5.69 2.46
C GLY A 127 16.45 -5.09 1.06
N ARG A 128 15.99 -5.87 0.06
CA ARG A 128 15.51 -5.38 -1.26
C ARG A 128 13.98 -5.25 -1.30
N ALA A 129 13.46 -4.29 -2.08
CA ALA A 129 12.02 -4.19 -2.38
C ALA A 129 11.53 -5.31 -3.33
N TRP A 130 10.33 -5.85 -3.09
CA TRP A 130 9.68 -6.93 -3.86
C TRP A 130 9.57 -6.64 -5.35
N LEU A 131 10.01 -7.54 -6.23
CA LEU A 131 9.88 -7.41 -7.69
C LEU A 131 8.45 -7.72 -8.14
N ALA A 132 8.01 -7.11 -9.24
CA ALA A 132 6.70 -7.40 -9.83
C ALA A 132 6.59 -8.86 -10.29
N SER A 133 7.67 -9.44 -10.83
CA SER A 133 7.74 -10.86 -11.22
C SER A 133 7.49 -11.81 -10.04
N GLU A 134 8.05 -11.51 -8.87
CA GLU A 134 7.85 -12.28 -7.64
C GLU A 134 6.40 -12.19 -7.16
N LEU A 135 5.83 -10.98 -7.18
CA LEU A 135 4.47 -10.72 -6.71
C LEU A 135 3.40 -11.33 -7.61
N ARG A 136 3.66 -11.48 -8.92
CA ARG A 136 2.74 -12.16 -9.86
C ARG A 136 2.49 -13.62 -9.49
N ARG A 137 3.44 -14.28 -8.81
CA ARG A 137 3.32 -15.68 -8.38
C ARG A 137 2.58 -15.86 -7.05
N LYS A 138 2.15 -14.78 -6.38
CA LYS A 138 1.51 -14.83 -5.06
C LYS A 138 -0.01 -14.76 -5.13
N SER A 139 -0.70 -15.42 -4.21
CA SER A 139 -2.16 -15.39 -4.12
C SER A 139 -2.67 -14.00 -3.70
N PHE A 140 -3.96 -13.72 -3.90
CA PHE A 140 -4.56 -12.45 -3.43
C PHE A 140 -4.44 -12.29 -1.90
N LYS A 141 -4.66 -13.39 -1.14
CA LYS A 141 -4.55 -13.42 0.32
C LYS A 141 -3.13 -13.07 0.79
N ASP A 142 -2.11 -13.59 0.12
CA ASP A 142 -0.71 -13.30 0.45
C ASP A 142 -0.35 -11.85 0.14
N LEU A 143 -0.79 -11.33 -1.02
CA LEU A 143 -0.57 -9.92 -1.39
C LEU A 143 -1.25 -8.97 -0.41
N HIS A 144 -2.46 -9.31 0.04
CA HIS A 144 -3.20 -8.54 1.05
C HIS A 144 -2.52 -8.58 2.42
N THR A 145 -2.03 -9.75 2.83
CA THR A 145 -1.29 -9.89 4.09
C THR A 145 0.02 -9.10 4.04
N LEU A 146 0.77 -9.24 2.94
CA LEU A 146 1.99 -8.49 2.69
C LEU A 146 1.74 -6.98 2.70
N TRP A 147 0.64 -6.51 2.11
CA TRP A 147 0.25 -5.11 2.15
C TRP A 147 0.17 -4.57 3.58
N TYR A 148 -0.45 -5.31 4.50
CA TYR A 148 -0.52 -4.91 5.91
C TYR A 148 0.81 -5.00 6.65
N VAL A 149 1.64 -6.00 6.34
CA VAL A 149 3.01 -6.06 6.87
C VAL A 149 3.79 -4.81 6.47
N LEU A 150 3.74 -4.42 5.19
CA LEU A 150 4.39 -3.21 4.69
C LEU A 150 3.78 -1.93 5.29
N ALA A 151 2.46 -1.88 5.47
CA ALA A 151 1.79 -0.73 6.09
C ALA A 151 2.21 -0.56 7.56
N ARG A 152 2.30 -1.66 8.32
CA ARG A 152 2.77 -1.66 9.71
C ARG A 152 4.22 -1.19 9.81
N GLU A 153 5.09 -1.68 8.95
CA GLU A 153 6.49 -1.23 8.90
C GLU A 153 6.58 0.28 8.64
N ARG A 154 5.81 0.80 7.68
CA ARG A 154 5.79 2.24 7.41
C ARG A 154 5.28 3.07 8.60
N ASN A 155 4.31 2.57 9.37
CA ASN A 155 3.83 3.24 10.57
C ASN A 155 4.92 3.28 11.67
N LEU A 156 5.67 2.19 11.83
CA LEU A 156 6.82 2.14 12.74
C LEU A 156 7.90 3.14 12.31
N LEU A 157 8.30 3.13 11.04
CA LEU A 157 9.30 4.07 10.49
C LEU A 157 8.86 5.54 10.62
N ALA A 158 7.56 5.83 10.47
CA ALA A 158 7.00 7.17 10.67
C ALA A 158 7.06 7.60 12.15
N THR A 159 6.82 6.68 13.07
CA THR A 159 6.93 6.93 14.52
C THR A 159 8.37 7.27 14.88
N GLN A 160 9.34 6.51 14.37
CA GLN A 160 10.76 6.80 14.55
C GLN A 160 11.14 8.17 13.98
N ALA A 161 10.68 8.50 12.77
CA ALA A 161 10.94 9.80 12.15
C ALA A 161 10.39 10.97 12.99
N GLN A 162 9.20 10.80 13.57
CA GLN A 162 8.58 11.81 14.41
C GLN A 162 9.32 11.99 15.75
N GLU A 163 9.74 10.89 16.38
CA GLU A 163 10.51 10.98 17.64
C GLU A 163 11.91 11.57 17.40
N ALA A 164 12.58 11.25 16.28
CA ALA A 164 13.84 11.88 15.92
C ALA A 164 13.68 13.39 15.71
N HIS A 165 12.62 13.79 15.01
CA HIS A 165 12.28 15.20 14.83
C HIS A 165 12.01 15.90 16.17
N ARG A 166 11.28 15.24 17.09
CA ARG A 166 11.02 15.77 18.44
C ARG A 166 12.30 15.98 19.24
N LEU A 167 13.28 15.11 19.09
CA LEU A 167 14.59 15.21 19.74
C LEU A 167 15.56 16.16 19.02
N GLY A 168 15.19 16.71 17.86
CA GLY A 168 16.03 17.63 17.10
C GLY A 168 17.12 16.94 16.26
N PHE A 169 17.02 15.63 16.02
CA PHE A 169 17.95 14.87 15.20
C PHE A 169 17.42 14.66 13.78
N ASP A 170 18.28 14.79 12.75
CA ASP A 170 17.91 14.40 11.40
C ASP A 170 18.05 12.88 11.22
N ILE A 171 16.92 12.17 11.26
CA ILE A 171 16.87 10.71 11.13
C ILE A 171 17.57 10.17 9.87
N LYS A 172 17.76 10.98 8.83
CA LYS A 172 18.46 10.56 7.61
C LYS A 172 19.95 10.34 7.82
N LEU A 173 20.56 11.09 8.74
CA LEU A 173 21.98 10.98 9.08
C LEU A 173 22.23 9.79 10.00
N PHE A 174 21.23 9.50 10.83
CA PHE A 174 21.32 8.50 11.87
C PHE A 174 20.81 7.12 11.38
N SER A 175 19.85 7.03 10.46
CA SER A 175 19.30 5.72 10.09
C SER A 175 18.92 5.58 8.62
N ASN A 176 18.94 4.33 8.16
CA ASN A 176 18.44 3.90 6.86
C ASN A 176 16.89 3.92 6.77
N THR A 177 16.19 4.50 7.75
CA THR A 177 14.72 4.64 7.81
C THR A 177 14.12 5.15 6.50
N PHE A 178 14.69 6.21 5.90
CA PHE A 178 14.19 6.75 4.64
C PHE A 178 14.31 5.74 3.47
N ARG A 179 15.45 5.05 3.36
CA ARG A 179 15.66 4.02 2.32
C ARG A 179 14.71 2.84 2.53
N ARG A 180 14.44 2.45 3.78
CA ARG A 180 13.47 1.41 4.14
C ARG A 180 12.04 1.79 3.78
N ASP A 181 11.60 3.02 4.10
CA ASP A 181 10.27 3.51 3.68
C ASP A 181 10.14 3.54 2.14
N MET A 182 11.18 4.00 1.44
CA MET A 182 11.20 3.99 -0.03
C MET A 182 11.03 2.57 -0.61
N ARG A 183 11.72 1.57 -0.04
CA ARG A 183 11.58 0.16 -0.44
C ARG A 183 10.18 -0.39 -0.16
N CYS A 184 9.58 -0.03 0.97
CA CYS A 184 8.20 -0.40 1.31
C CYS A 184 7.22 0.20 0.31
N ARG A 185 7.32 1.51 0.03
CA ARG A 185 6.49 2.22 -0.96
C ARG A 185 6.63 1.62 -2.36
N LYS A 186 7.84 1.27 -2.78
CA LYS A 186 8.10 0.62 -4.08
C LYS A 186 7.42 -0.74 -4.16
N SER A 187 7.46 -1.52 -3.09
CA SER A 187 6.78 -2.81 -3.01
C SER A 187 5.25 -2.64 -3.06
N MET A 188 4.69 -1.68 -2.31
CA MET A 188 3.25 -1.35 -2.34
C MET A 188 2.79 -0.91 -3.74
N ALA A 189 3.57 -0.07 -4.43
CA ALA A 189 3.25 0.36 -5.79
C ALA A 189 3.20 -0.83 -6.76
N ARG A 190 4.13 -1.78 -6.65
CA ARG A 190 4.15 -2.99 -7.46
C ARG A 190 3.00 -3.93 -7.15
N ILE A 191 2.56 -4.03 -5.88
CA ILE A 191 1.34 -4.77 -5.53
C ILE A 191 0.12 -4.17 -6.26
N LYS A 192 -0.04 -2.84 -6.24
CA LYS A 192 -1.13 -2.18 -6.99
C LYS A 192 -1.05 -2.45 -8.49
N GLN A 193 0.15 -2.39 -9.06
CA GLN A 193 0.39 -2.71 -10.46
C GLN A 193 -0.06 -4.14 -10.80
N VAL A 194 0.40 -5.14 -10.04
CA VAL A 194 0.06 -6.56 -10.28
C VAL A 194 -1.45 -6.81 -10.14
N LEU A 195 -2.12 -6.18 -9.17
CA LEU A 195 -3.57 -6.28 -9.02
C LEU A 195 -4.32 -5.68 -10.22
N ASN A 196 -3.83 -4.55 -10.74
CA ASN A 196 -4.40 -3.93 -11.93
C ASN A 196 -4.16 -4.77 -13.20
N GLU A 197 -2.95 -5.31 -13.38
CA GLU A 197 -2.60 -6.25 -14.46
C GLU A 197 -3.56 -7.46 -14.46
N ARG A 198 -3.78 -8.08 -13.29
CA ARG A 198 -4.69 -9.22 -13.14
C ARG A 198 -6.14 -8.89 -13.48
N ARG A 199 -6.62 -7.73 -13.03
CA ARG A 199 -7.97 -7.26 -13.35
C ARG A 199 -8.14 -7.09 -14.85
N LEU A 200 -7.21 -6.39 -15.50
CA LEU A 200 -7.26 -6.15 -16.95
C LEU A 200 -7.21 -7.47 -17.73
N ALA A 201 -6.35 -8.40 -17.34
CA ALA A 201 -6.27 -9.73 -17.96
C ALA A 201 -7.57 -10.52 -17.81
N TYR A 202 -8.21 -10.47 -16.64
CA TYR A 202 -9.51 -11.10 -16.41
C TYR A 202 -10.61 -10.47 -17.26
N ASP A 203 -10.71 -9.14 -17.27
CA ASP A 203 -11.72 -8.41 -18.04
C ASP A 203 -11.59 -8.72 -19.55
N GLN A 204 -10.35 -8.79 -20.06
CA GLN A 204 -10.05 -9.20 -21.44
C GLN A 204 -10.45 -10.65 -21.72
N ALA A 205 -10.09 -11.59 -20.84
CA ALA A 205 -10.45 -13.00 -21.00
C ALA A 205 -11.98 -13.20 -21.01
N VAL A 206 -12.70 -12.53 -20.11
CA VAL A 206 -14.17 -12.55 -20.06
C VAL A 206 -14.77 -11.96 -21.34
N HIS A 207 -14.20 -10.88 -21.86
CA HIS A 207 -14.64 -10.29 -23.12
C HIS A 207 -14.45 -11.24 -24.31
N LEU A 208 -13.26 -11.84 -24.46
CA LEU A 208 -12.97 -12.81 -25.54
C LEU A 208 -13.90 -14.03 -25.47
N HIS A 209 -14.13 -14.54 -24.27
CA HIS A 209 -15.08 -15.63 -24.03
C HIS A 209 -16.50 -15.25 -24.47
N LYS A 210 -16.98 -14.04 -24.13
CA LYS A 210 -18.30 -13.55 -24.55
C LYS A 210 -18.43 -13.37 -26.07
N CYS A 211 -17.35 -12.94 -26.73
CA CYS A 211 -17.31 -12.80 -28.18
C CYS A 211 -17.18 -14.15 -28.92
N GLY A 212 -17.05 -15.28 -28.20
CA GLY A 212 -16.92 -16.60 -28.80
C GLY A 212 -15.58 -16.84 -29.51
N VAL A 213 -14.55 -16.06 -29.17
CA VAL A 213 -13.21 -16.22 -29.78
C VAL A 213 -12.62 -17.55 -29.30
N THR A 214 -12.19 -18.39 -30.24
CA THR A 214 -11.59 -19.69 -29.92
C THR A 214 -10.12 -19.53 -29.50
N GLY A 215 -9.62 -20.49 -28.72
CA GLY A 215 -8.21 -20.49 -28.28
C GLY A 215 -7.22 -20.40 -29.43
N GLU A 216 -7.49 -21.11 -30.54
CA GLU A 216 -6.66 -21.10 -31.76
C GLU A 216 -6.53 -19.69 -32.37
N GLN A 217 -7.62 -18.90 -32.35
CA GLN A 217 -7.60 -17.53 -32.86
C GLN A 217 -6.75 -16.60 -31.98
N ILE A 218 -6.74 -16.84 -30.67
CA ILE A 218 -5.92 -16.10 -29.71
C ILE A 218 -4.45 -16.46 -29.92
N GLU A 219 -4.11 -17.75 -30.00
CA GLU A 219 -2.75 -18.23 -30.22
C GLU A 219 -2.17 -17.73 -31.56
N ALA A 220 -2.98 -17.74 -32.62
CA ALA A 220 -2.57 -17.21 -33.92
C ALA A 220 -2.34 -15.68 -33.90
N ALA A 221 -3.12 -14.94 -33.11
CA ALA A 221 -2.94 -13.51 -32.93
C ALA A 221 -1.68 -13.19 -32.11
N ASP A 222 -1.43 -13.95 -31.05
CA ASP A 222 -0.25 -13.82 -30.19
C ASP A 222 1.04 -14.15 -30.95
N ALA A 223 1.04 -15.22 -31.77
CA ALA A 223 2.17 -15.56 -32.63
C ALA A 223 2.50 -14.45 -33.65
N LYS A 224 1.47 -13.86 -34.28
CA LYS A 224 1.65 -12.71 -35.19
C LYS A 224 2.20 -11.48 -34.45
N ALA A 225 1.72 -11.21 -33.24
CA ALA A 225 2.19 -10.10 -32.43
C ALA A 225 3.66 -10.30 -31.99
N ALA A 226 4.03 -11.51 -31.58
CA ALA A 226 5.40 -11.87 -31.23
C ALA A 226 6.35 -11.70 -32.41
N ALA A 227 6.01 -12.23 -33.59
CA ALA A 227 6.80 -12.06 -34.81
C ALA A 227 6.99 -10.58 -35.18
N ARG A 228 5.94 -9.76 -35.04
CA ARG A 228 6.03 -8.31 -35.28
C ARG A 228 6.96 -7.62 -34.28
N ALA A 229 6.90 -7.99 -33.00
CA ALA A 229 7.76 -7.42 -31.97
C ALA A 229 9.24 -7.82 -32.16
N GLU A 230 9.51 -9.05 -32.58
CA GLU A 230 10.86 -9.51 -32.94
C GLU A 230 11.42 -8.76 -34.14
N ALA A 231 10.62 -8.59 -35.20
CA ALA A 231 11.00 -7.79 -36.36
C ALA A 231 11.30 -6.33 -35.98
N GLU A 232 10.52 -5.74 -35.07
CA GLU A 232 10.77 -4.38 -34.59
C GLU A 232 12.04 -4.28 -33.76
N LYS A 233 12.30 -5.24 -32.85
CA LYS A 233 13.57 -5.31 -32.10
C LYS A 233 14.78 -5.46 -33.03
N ALA A 234 14.68 -6.30 -34.06
CA ALA A 234 15.73 -6.47 -35.06
C ALA A 234 16.00 -5.17 -35.84
N ARG A 235 14.95 -4.44 -36.22
CA ARG A 235 15.07 -3.11 -36.84
C ARG A 235 15.73 -2.09 -35.91
N GLN A 236 15.35 -2.05 -34.64
CA GLN A 236 15.95 -1.16 -33.64
C GLN A 236 17.43 -1.50 -33.39
N ALA A 237 17.79 -2.79 -33.40
CA ALA A 237 19.17 -3.25 -33.28
C ALA A 237 20.01 -2.84 -34.52
N ALA A 238 19.47 -3.03 -35.73
CA ALA A 238 20.11 -2.62 -36.98
C ALA A 238 20.31 -1.09 -37.04
N ALA A 239 19.30 -0.30 -36.64
CA ALA A 239 19.40 1.16 -36.58
C ALA A 239 20.46 1.63 -35.58
N LYS A 240 20.59 0.95 -34.43
CA LYS A 240 21.62 1.25 -33.44
C LYS A 240 23.03 0.85 -33.91
N GLY A 241 23.15 -0.22 -34.70
CA GLY A 241 24.40 -0.66 -35.31
C GLY A 241 24.90 0.29 -36.40
N GLY A 242 24.03 0.67 -37.34
CA GLY A 242 24.39 1.61 -38.42
C GLY A 242 24.77 3.00 -37.93
N MET A 243 24.16 3.48 -36.85
CA MET A 243 24.54 4.74 -36.20
C MET A 243 25.93 4.68 -35.52
N LEU A 244 26.45 3.48 -35.24
CA LEU A 244 27.77 3.27 -34.64
C LEU A 244 28.86 3.14 -35.73
N GLU A 245 28.51 2.58 -36.89
CA GLU A 245 29.41 2.50 -38.06
C GLU A 245 29.61 3.87 -38.72
N ASP A 246 28.55 4.68 -38.91
CA ASP A 246 28.63 6.03 -39.48
C ASP A 246 29.50 7.00 -38.63
N MET A 247 29.50 6.79 -37.31
CA MET A 247 30.36 7.51 -36.36
C MET A 247 31.83 7.04 -36.39
N GLY A 248 32.09 5.84 -36.90
CA GLY A 248 33.44 5.28 -37.07
C GLY A 248 34.10 5.72 -38.38
N GLU A 249 33.34 5.75 -39.48
CA GLU A 249 33.80 6.16 -40.81
C GLU A 249 34.26 7.63 -40.83
N SER A 250 33.60 8.48 -40.03
CA SER A 250 33.91 9.90 -39.86
C SER A 250 35.29 10.19 -39.28
N ARG A 251 35.96 9.20 -38.67
CA ARG A 251 37.22 9.37 -37.91
C ARG A 251 38.48 9.05 -38.72
N VAL A 252 38.34 8.54 -39.95
CA VAL A 252 39.46 8.14 -40.83
C VAL A 252 39.46 9.03 -42.07
N ARG A 253 39.86 10.30 -41.94
CA ARG A 253 40.38 11.06 -43.09
C ARG A 253 41.88 11.25 -42.89
N PRO A 254 42.74 10.72 -43.78
CA PRO A 254 44.17 11.01 -43.70
C PRO A 254 44.39 12.47 -44.11
N HIS A 255 45.08 13.23 -43.26
CA HIS A 255 45.57 14.55 -43.60
C HIS A 255 46.78 14.41 -44.54
N PRO A 256 46.89 15.27 -45.59
CA PRO A 256 48.00 15.24 -46.54
C PRO A 256 49.31 15.72 -45.93
#